data_AF-A0A8B9H1S5-F1
#
_entry.id   AF-A0A8B9H1S5-F1
#
_cell.length_a   1.000
_cell.length_b   1.000
_cell.length_c   1.000
_cell.angle_alpha   90.00
_cell.angle_beta   90.00
_cell.angle_gamma   90.00
#
_symmetry.space_group_name_H-M   'P 1'
#
loop_
_entity.id
_entity.type
_entity.pdbx_description
1 polymer ?
#
loop_
_entity_poly.entity_id
_entity_poly.type
_entity_poly.pdbx_seq_one_letter_code
_entity_poly.pdbx_strand_id
1 'polypeptide(L)'
;HPYMLIYKLPSKWYIPLSLFFSLPLLSLSQSLPSSQSLLTTSAAALRTREVEGQKILSRAKRGWVWNQMFVLEEFTGPDPILVGRLHTDLNIRDGNLKYELSGEGAGTIFVINENTGDIHAMKRLDREEKAEYTLMARVINKDSNMSLESPSQFIIKVQDINDNPPQFVGGPFRGSVPEMSPVGTSVTRVTATDADDPGYGNSAKLVYSILEGQPYFSIDQYDGEWADFTLLHTYTLTHFLTKPRWSCISKIL
;
A
#
# COMPACT_ATOMS: atom_id res chain seq x y z
N HIS A 1 19.70 28.72 -5.25
CA HIS A 1 18.68 27.96 -6.03
C HIS A 1 17.92 27.12 -5.03
N PRO A 2 16.58 27.01 -5.08
CA PRO A 2 15.90 26.27 -4.05
C PRO A 2 16.25 24.78 -4.10
N TYR A 3 16.76 24.24 -2.99
CA TYR A 3 16.92 22.80 -2.79
C TYR A 3 15.64 22.24 -2.19
N MET A 4 15.26 21.03 -2.61
CA MET A 4 14.05 20.36 -2.15
C MET A 4 14.39 19.03 -1.51
N LEU A 5 13.65 18.67 -0.47
CA LEU A 5 13.66 17.33 0.12
C LEU A 5 12.28 16.71 0.00
N ILE A 6 12.27 15.42 -0.29
CA ILE A 6 11.15 14.54 -0.02
C ILE A 6 11.61 13.55 1.03
N TYR A 7 10.73 13.27 1.98
CA TYR A 7 10.96 12.24 2.98
C TYR A 7 9.65 11.54 3.32
N LYS A 8 9.78 10.36 3.92
CA LYS A 8 8.66 9.58 4.43
C LYS A 8 8.36 9.94 5.87
N LEU A 9 7.08 9.83 6.25
CA LEU A 9 6.75 9.81 7.67
C LEU A 9 7.23 8.48 8.28
N PRO A 10 7.81 8.50 9.49
CA PRO A 10 8.21 7.26 10.15
C PRO A 10 6.98 6.34 10.32
N SER A 11 7.12 5.10 9.87
CA SER A 11 6.14 4.04 10.08
C SER A 11 6.10 3.71 11.57
N LYS A 12 5.00 4.09 12.25
CA LYS A 12 4.68 3.49 13.54
C LYS A 12 4.29 2.04 13.26
N TRP A 13 5.08 1.09 13.74
CA TRP A 13 4.74 -0.33 13.75
C TRP A 13 3.43 -0.55 14.50
N TYR A 14 2.30 -0.52 13.79
CA TYR A 14 1.06 -1.06 14.30
C TYR A 14 1.03 -2.52 13.91
N ILE A 15 1.51 -3.38 14.81
CA ILE A 15 1.07 -4.78 14.83
C ILE A 15 -0.42 -4.69 15.17
N PRO A 16 -1.36 -5.13 14.31
CA PRO A 16 -2.76 -5.18 14.70
C PRO A 16 -2.90 -6.27 15.76
N LEU A 17 -2.80 -5.86 17.03
CA LEU A 17 -3.25 -6.68 18.15
C LEU A 17 -4.76 -6.84 17.98
N SER A 18 -5.18 -8.03 17.58
CA SER A 18 -6.58 -8.43 17.55
C SER A 18 -7.14 -8.40 18.98
N LEU A 19 -7.73 -7.27 19.37
CA LEU A 19 -8.51 -7.15 20.60
C LEU A 19 -10.00 -7.08 20.26
N PHE A 20 -10.68 -8.15 20.69
CA PHE A 20 -12.13 -8.29 20.75
C PHE A 20 -12.79 -7.02 21.32
N PHE A 21 -13.69 -6.40 20.55
CA PHE A 21 -14.61 -5.40 21.09
C PHE A 21 -15.93 -6.06 21.50
N SER A 22 -16.36 -5.77 22.72
CA SER A 22 -17.77 -5.84 23.12
C SER A 22 -18.24 -4.44 23.53
N LEU A 23 -19.54 -4.19 23.30
CA LEU A 23 -20.39 -3.09 23.80
C LEU A 23 -20.52 -1.83 22.88
N PRO A 24 -21.61 -1.03 23.04
CA PRO A 24 -22.85 -1.20 22.30
C PRO A 24 -23.24 0.07 21.49
N LEU A 25 -24.35 -0.02 20.74
CA LEU A 25 -24.89 1.04 19.90
C LEU A 25 -25.20 2.32 20.67
N LEU A 26 -24.73 3.47 20.15
CA LEU A 26 -25.40 4.75 20.30
C LEU A 26 -25.50 5.43 18.93
N SER A 27 -26.72 5.81 18.56
CA SER A 27 -27.07 6.53 17.35
C SER A 27 -26.64 7.99 17.43
N LEU A 28 -26.14 8.56 16.32
CA LEU A 28 -26.46 9.94 15.98
C LEU A 28 -26.32 10.19 14.46
N SER A 29 -27.30 10.93 13.95
CA SER A 29 -27.46 11.41 12.58
C SER A 29 -26.53 12.59 12.26
N GLN A 30 -25.97 12.67 11.05
CA GLN A 30 -26.24 13.73 10.06
C GLN A 30 -25.28 13.72 8.84
N SER A 31 -25.85 14.18 7.73
CA SER A 31 -25.43 14.46 6.34
C SER A 31 -23.95 14.49 5.92
N LEU A 32 -23.67 13.87 4.77
CA LEU A 32 -22.51 14.09 3.88
C LEU A 32 -22.92 14.98 2.67
N PRO A 33 -22.06 15.89 2.18
CA PRO A 33 -22.05 16.30 0.79
C PRO A 33 -20.99 15.54 -0.01
N SER A 34 -21.27 15.45 -1.31
CA SER A 34 -20.66 14.66 -2.36
C SER A 34 -19.34 15.22 -2.91
N SER A 35 -18.37 14.34 -3.12
CA SER A 35 -17.53 14.35 -4.33
C SER A 35 -16.86 12.97 -4.50
N GLN A 36 -16.88 12.47 -5.73
CA GLN A 36 -16.34 11.15 -6.10
C GLN A 36 -14.82 11.22 -6.27
N SER A 37 -14.12 10.26 -5.68
CA SER A 37 -12.86 9.74 -6.21
C SER A 37 -12.80 8.23 -5.95
N LEU A 38 -12.28 7.51 -6.94
CA LEU A 38 -12.17 6.06 -7.00
C LEU A 38 -11.20 5.57 -5.92
N LEU A 39 -11.72 4.80 -4.97
CA LEU A 39 -10.94 3.89 -4.14
C LEU A 39 -11.58 2.52 -4.24
N THR A 40 -10.78 1.51 -4.57
CA THR A 40 -11.05 0.08 -4.37
C THR A 40 -11.24 -0.16 -2.87
N THR A 41 -12.39 0.22 -2.37
CA THR A 41 -12.88 -0.14 -1.04
C THR A 41 -14.15 -0.93 -1.23
N SER A 42 -14.27 -2.02 -0.49
CA SER A 42 -15.49 -2.84 -0.41
C SER A 42 -16.63 -2.02 0.21
N ALA A 43 -17.22 -1.12 -0.57
CA ALA A 43 -18.38 -0.35 -0.19
C ALA A 43 -19.55 -1.34 -0.02
N ALA A 44 -20.14 -1.35 1.18
CA ALA A 44 -21.30 -2.19 1.45
C ALA A 44 -22.47 -1.70 0.57
N ALA A 45 -22.94 -2.54 -0.34
CA ALA A 45 -24.13 -2.24 -1.13
C ALA A 45 -25.36 -2.19 -0.21
N LEU A 46 -25.96 -1.00 -0.07
CA LEU A 46 -27.24 -0.82 0.61
C LEU A 46 -28.35 -1.33 -0.33
N ARG A 47 -29.08 -2.37 0.09
CA ARG A 47 -30.25 -2.84 -0.65
C ARG A 47 -31.48 -2.21 -0.03
N THR A 48 -32.12 -1.30 -0.76
CA THR A 48 -33.39 -0.69 -0.38
C THR A 48 -34.53 -1.59 -0.87
N ARG A 49 -35.41 -2.01 0.04
CA ARG A 49 -36.73 -2.57 -0.31
C ARG A 49 -37.79 -1.61 0.22
N GLU A 50 -38.78 -1.32 -0.63
CA GLU A 50 -39.96 -0.53 -0.26
C GLU A 50 -41.10 -1.50 0.05
N VAL A 51 -41.61 -1.43 1.28
CA VAL A 51 -42.82 -2.14 1.71
C VAL A 51 -43.69 -1.12 2.41
N GLU A 52 -44.95 -0.97 1.98
CA GLU A 52 -45.94 -0.04 2.56
C GLU A 52 -45.45 1.42 2.70
N GLY A 53 -44.74 1.95 1.71
CA GLY A 53 -44.30 3.36 1.70
C GLY A 53 -43.17 3.69 2.69
N GLN A 54 -42.62 2.69 3.40
CA GLN A 54 -41.42 2.84 4.21
C GLN A 54 -40.22 2.22 3.52
N LYS A 55 -39.15 3.02 3.37
CA LYS A 55 -37.89 2.59 2.76
C LYS A 55 -37.03 1.90 3.83
N ILE A 56 -37.00 0.57 3.80
CA ILE A 56 -36.22 -0.20 4.77
C ILE A 56 -34.79 -0.37 4.23
N LEU A 57 -33.82 0.16 4.97
CA LEU A 57 -32.40 -0.02 4.70
C LEU A 57 -31.95 -1.36 5.29
N SER A 58 -31.65 -2.33 4.42
CA SER A 58 -31.03 -3.58 4.85
C SER A 58 -29.52 -3.53 4.62
N ARG A 59 -28.74 -3.72 5.68
CA ARG A 59 -27.29 -3.88 5.59
C ARG A 59 -26.99 -5.36 5.32
N ALA A 60 -26.47 -5.67 4.14
CA ALA A 60 -25.91 -7.01 3.90
C ALA A 60 -24.66 -7.18 4.78
N LYS A 61 -24.65 -8.19 5.65
CA LYS A 61 -23.46 -8.54 6.43
C LYS A 61 -22.41 -9.08 5.45
N ARG A 62 -21.21 -8.50 5.46
CA ARG A 62 -20.10 -8.98 4.61
C ARG A 62 -19.76 -10.41 5.00
N GLY A 63 -19.59 -11.29 4.01
CA GLY A 63 -19.08 -12.64 4.24
C GLY A 63 -17.64 -12.60 4.73
N TRP A 64 -17.23 -13.62 5.49
CA TRP A 64 -15.84 -13.77 5.91
C TRP A 64 -15.00 -14.37 4.78
N VAL A 65 -13.76 -13.89 4.64
CA VAL A 65 -12.76 -14.43 3.71
C VAL A 65 -11.61 -14.95 4.55
N TRP A 66 -11.46 -16.28 4.63
CA TRP A 66 -10.46 -16.96 5.46
C TRP A 66 -9.36 -17.63 4.64
N ASN A 67 -9.52 -17.73 3.32
CA ASN A 67 -8.59 -18.41 2.41
C ASN A 67 -7.45 -17.48 1.95
N GLN A 68 -6.82 -16.80 2.90
CA GLN A 68 -5.65 -15.97 2.65
C GLN A 68 -4.61 -16.07 3.76
N MET A 69 -3.34 -16.00 3.40
CA MET A 69 -2.20 -15.96 4.31
C MET A 69 -1.35 -14.73 4.02
N PHE A 70 -0.52 -14.34 4.99
CA PHE A 70 0.34 -13.17 4.89
C PHE A 70 1.79 -13.57 5.18
N VAL A 71 2.72 -13.07 4.37
CA VAL A 71 4.16 -13.27 4.55
C VAL A 71 4.84 -11.92 4.39
N LEU A 72 5.79 -11.59 5.26
CA LEU A 72 6.57 -10.36 5.12
C LEU A 72 7.57 -10.49 3.96
N GLU A 73 7.74 -9.42 3.19
CA GLU A 73 8.79 -9.37 2.19
C GLU A 73 10.19 -9.23 2.78
N GLU A 74 11.21 -9.33 1.90
CA GLU A 74 12.59 -8.94 2.16
C GLU A 74 13.24 -9.58 3.40
N PHE A 75 12.71 -10.72 3.84
CA PHE A 75 13.25 -11.45 4.97
C PHE A 75 14.59 -12.12 4.61
N THR A 76 15.58 -11.89 5.48
CA THR A 76 16.98 -12.30 5.28
C THR A 76 17.47 -13.31 6.33
N GLY A 77 16.57 -13.91 7.11
CA GLY A 77 16.93 -14.91 8.10
C GLY A 77 17.48 -16.21 7.49
N PRO A 78 18.29 -16.97 8.25
CA PRO A 78 18.88 -18.23 7.76
C PRO A 78 17.85 -19.35 7.59
N ASP A 79 16.76 -19.30 8.36
CA ASP A 79 15.71 -20.31 8.36
C ASP A 79 14.53 -19.90 7.47
N PRO A 80 13.90 -20.84 6.74
CA PRO A 80 12.69 -20.57 5.98
C PRO A 80 11.56 -20.05 6.86
N ILE A 81 10.81 -19.07 6.38
CA ILE A 81 9.69 -18.49 7.13
C ILE A 81 8.47 -19.40 7.04
N LEU A 82 7.89 -19.76 8.18
CA LEU A 82 6.57 -20.37 8.22
C LEU A 82 5.51 -19.34 7.83
N VAL A 83 4.85 -19.54 6.69
CA VAL A 83 3.77 -18.68 6.18
C VAL A 83 2.44 -19.04 6.83
N GLY A 84 2.21 -20.34 7.04
CA GLY A 84 0.97 -20.84 7.62
C GLY A 84 0.90 -22.36 7.57
N ARG A 85 -0.19 -22.91 8.10
CA ARG A 85 -0.46 -24.35 8.11
C ARG A 85 -1.81 -24.64 7.49
N LEU A 86 -1.84 -25.57 6.53
CA LEU A 86 -3.08 -26.15 6.04
C LEU A 86 -3.58 -27.22 7.00
N HIS A 87 -4.89 -27.31 7.14
CA HIS A 87 -5.53 -28.27 8.02
C HIS A 87 -6.82 -28.78 7.40
N THR A 88 -7.13 -30.05 7.67
CA THR A 88 -8.40 -30.70 7.34
C THR A 88 -8.99 -31.24 8.63
N ASP A 89 -10.31 -31.20 8.76
CA ASP A 89 -11.06 -31.74 9.90
C ASP A 89 -11.39 -33.24 9.72
N LEU A 90 -10.90 -33.87 8.66
CA LEU A 90 -11.10 -35.29 8.40
C LEU A 90 -10.47 -36.15 9.51
N ASN A 91 -11.32 -36.97 10.15
CA ASN A 91 -10.91 -37.94 11.17
C ASN A 91 -10.29 -39.21 10.54
N ILE A 92 -9.18 -39.04 9.83
CA ILE A 92 -8.36 -40.11 9.27
C ILE A 92 -7.13 -40.23 10.16
N ARG A 93 -6.61 -41.46 10.37
CA ARG A 93 -5.39 -41.67 11.15
C ARG A 93 -4.32 -40.67 10.69
N ASP A 94 -3.86 -39.81 11.60
CA ASP A 94 -3.00 -38.64 11.32
C ASP A 94 -1.73 -38.94 10.49
N GLY A 95 -1.34 -40.22 10.39
CA GLY A 95 -0.22 -40.68 9.55
C GLY A 95 -0.53 -40.90 8.06
N ASN A 96 -1.79 -41.04 7.66
CA ASN A 96 -2.18 -41.39 6.28
C ASN A 96 -2.61 -40.20 5.42
N LEU A 97 -2.60 -38.99 5.99
CA LEU A 97 -2.84 -37.76 5.26
C LEU A 97 -1.56 -37.25 4.62
N LYS A 98 -1.66 -36.83 3.36
CA LYS A 98 -0.61 -36.11 2.64
C LYS A 98 -1.17 -34.80 2.08
N TYR A 99 -0.55 -33.70 2.48
CA TYR A 99 -0.83 -32.37 1.95
C TYR A 99 0.00 -32.11 0.71
N GLU A 100 -0.64 -31.59 -0.33
CA GLU A 100 0.01 -31.21 -1.58
C GLU A 100 -0.36 -29.77 -1.94
N LEU A 101 0.62 -29.08 -2.50
CA LEU A 101 0.51 -27.69 -2.92
C LEU A 101 0.79 -27.57 -4.41
N SER A 102 -0.03 -26.79 -5.10
CA SER A 102 0.09 -26.51 -6.53
C SER A 102 -0.27 -25.05 -6.81
N GLY A 103 0.03 -24.58 -8.03
CA GLY A 103 -0.20 -23.19 -8.44
C GLY A 103 1.09 -22.38 -8.47
N GLU A 104 0.97 -21.07 -8.24
CA GLU A 104 2.08 -20.14 -8.44
C GLU A 104 3.17 -20.29 -7.37
N GLY A 105 4.41 -20.51 -7.81
CA GLY A 105 5.55 -20.63 -6.89
C GLY A 105 5.57 -21.90 -6.03
N ALA A 106 4.60 -22.81 -6.18
CA ALA A 106 4.56 -24.07 -5.45
C ALA A 106 5.81 -24.92 -5.74
N GLY A 107 6.39 -25.51 -4.70
CA GLY A 107 7.59 -26.35 -4.76
C GLY A 107 8.91 -25.60 -4.97
N THR A 108 8.88 -24.28 -5.21
CA THR A 108 10.08 -23.48 -5.45
C THR A 108 10.19 -22.28 -4.51
N ILE A 109 9.13 -21.48 -4.44
CA ILE A 109 9.00 -20.33 -3.54
C ILE A 109 8.32 -20.80 -2.26
N PHE A 110 7.18 -21.49 -2.40
CA PHE A 110 6.40 -22.03 -1.30
C PHE A 110 6.52 -23.54 -1.27
N VAL A 111 7.07 -24.08 -0.17
CA VAL A 111 7.24 -25.52 0.03
C VAL A 111 6.38 -25.95 1.20
N ILE A 112 5.57 -26.98 0.99
CA ILE A 112 4.71 -27.56 2.01
C ILE A 112 5.35 -28.82 2.60
N ASN A 113 5.25 -28.97 3.93
CA ASN A 113 5.49 -30.24 4.57
C ASN A 113 4.27 -31.15 4.38
N GLU A 114 4.47 -32.23 3.65
CA GLU A 114 3.42 -33.17 3.27
C GLU A 114 2.70 -33.81 4.48
N ASN A 115 3.35 -33.90 5.64
CA ASN A 115 2.80 -34.54 6.83
C ASN A 115 2.12 -33.55 7.78
N THR A 116 2.67 -32.35 7.93
CA THR A 116 2.16 -31.36 8.92
C THR A 116 1.26 -30.30 8.29
N GLY A 117 1.32 -30.12 6.96
CA GLY A 117 0.65 -29.04 6.26
C GLY A 117 1.32 -27.67 6.41
N ASP A 118 2.50 -27.60 7.02
CA ASP A 118 3.25 -26.36 7.19
C ASP A 118 3.83 -25.86 5.86
N ILE A 119 3.49 -24.63 5.48
CA ILE A 119 3.98 -23.97 4.28
C ILE A 119 5.11 -23.01 4.67
N HIS A 120 6.26 -23.18 4.04
CA HIS A 120 7.42 -22.31 4.22
C HIS A 120 7.74 -21.54 2.94
N ALA A 121 8.15 -20.28 3.10
CA ALA A 121 8.77 -19.50 2.05
C ALA A 121 10.27 -19.78 2.03
N MET A 122 10.75 -20.34 0.92
CA MET A 122 12.14 -20.76 0.72
C MET A 122 13.00 -19.71 0.01
N LYS A 123 12.37 -18.65 -0.50
CA LYS A 123 13.03 -17.56 -1.21
C LYS A 123 12.63 -16.23 -0.60
N ARG A 124 13.51 -15.24 -0.78
CA ARG A 124 13.17 -13.84 -0.56
C ARG A 124 12.03 -13.46 -1.49
N LEU A 125 11.06 -12.74 -0.94
CA LEU A 125 9.90 -12.22 -1.65
C LEU A 125 10.03 -10.71 -1.71
N ASP A 126 9.64 -10.14 -2.84
CA ASP A 126 9.60 -8.71 -3.11
C ASP A 126 8.16 -8.41 -3.58
N ARG A 127 7.47 -7.53 -2.85
CA ARG A 127 6.08 -7.15 -3.10
C ARG A 127 5.96 -6.29 -4.35
N GLU A 128 6.94 -5.44 -4.63
CA GLU A 128 6.99 -4.63 -5.86
C GLU A 128 7.17 -5.52 -7.09
N GLU A 129 7.88 -6.65 -6.99
CA GLU A 129 7.93 -7.67 -8.05
C GLU A 129 6.60 -8.44 -8.15
N LYS A 130 6.10 -8.97 -7.02
CA LYS A 130 4.84 -9.72 -6.98
C LYS A 130 4.19 -9.74 -5.59
N ALA A 131 3.11 -8.95 -5.46
CA ALA A 131 2.37 -8.79 -4.20
C ALA A 131 1.46 -9.98 -3.79
N GLU A 132 0.99 -10.80 -4.75
CA GLU A 132 0.03 -11.88 -4.45
C GLU A 132 0.35 -13.16 -5.25
N TYR A 133 0.20 -14.30 -4.58
CA TYR A 133 0.35 -15.62 -5.17
C TYR A 133 -0.94 -16.42 -5.00
N THR A 134 -1.44 -16.96 -6.10
CA THR A 134 -2.62 -17.84 -6.09
C THR A 134 -2.19 -19.30 -6.07
N LEU A 135 -2.58 -20.03 -5.01
CA LEU A 135 -2.25 -21.44 -4.84
C LEU A 135 -3.49 -22.31 -4.65
N MET A 136 -3.31 -23.60 -4.91
CA MET A 136 -4.29 -24.64 -4.67
C MET A 136 -3.73 -25.70 -3.74
N ALA A 137 -4.48 -25.97 -2.67
CA ALA A 137 -4.23 -27.02 -1.70
C ALA A 137 -5.03 -28.28 -2.06
N ARG A 138 -4.40 -29.44 -1.88
CA ARG A 138 -5.06 -30.74 -1.94
C ARG A 138 -4.63 -31.62 -0.77
N VAL A 139 -5.56 -32.40 -0.26
CA VAL A 139 -5.30 -33.45 0.74
C VAL A 139 -5.56 -34.80 0.08
N ILE A 140 -4.57 -35.69 0.09
CA ILE A 140 -4.67 -37.03 -0.47
C ILE A 140 -4.41 -38.09 0.61
N ASN A 141 -4.98 -39.28 0.39
CA ASN A 141 -4.64 -40.45 1.17
C ASN A 141 -3.35 -41.07 0.64
N LYS A 142 -2.36 -41.30 1.50
CA LYS A 142 -1.06 -41.89 1.12
C LYS A 142 -1.17 -43.29 0.53
N ASP A 143 -2.11 -44.10 1.00
CA ASP A 143 -2.23 -45.50 0.59
C ASP A 143 -2.85 -45.63 -0.80
N SER A 144 -3.86 -44.82 -1.08
CA SER A 144 -4.65 -44.91 -2.30
C SER A 144 -4.34 -43.83 -3.33
N ASN A 145 -3.56 -42.81 -2.97
CA ASN A 145 -3.33 -41.59 -3.75
C ASN A 145 -4.62 -40.91 -4.24
N MET A 146 -5.75 -41.16 -3.55
CA MET A 146 -7.02 -40.53 -3.86
C MET A 146 -7.17 -39.21 -3.10
N SER A 147 -7.72 -38.20 -3.77
CA SER A 147 -8.10 -36.94 -3.13
C SER A 147 -9.17 -37.19 -2.08
N LEU A 148 -8.92 -36.73 -0.86
CA LEU A 148 -9.84 -36.88 0.27
C LEU A 148 -10.84 -35.73 0.34
N GLU A 149 -10.43 -34.55 -0.14
CA GLU A 149 -11.25 -33.35 -0.22
C GLU A 149 -11.23 -32.78 -1.64
N SER A 150 -12.16 -31.86 -1.89
CA SER A 150 -12.08 -31.02 -3.08
C SER A 150 -10.91 -30.05 -2.94
N PRO A 151 -10.11 -29.82 -4.00
CA PRO A 151 -9.03 -28.85 -3.96
C PRO A 151 -9.53 -27.46 -3.56
N SER A 152 -8.78 -26.78 -2.72
CA SER A 152 -9.14 -25.46 -2.19
C SER A 152 -8.16 -24.40 -2.66
N GLN A 153 -8.68 -23.31 -3.23
CA GLN A 153 -7.87 -22.17 -3.68
C GLN A 153 -7.71 -21.15 -2.55
N PHE A 154 -6.48 -20.69 -2.34
CA PHE A 154 -6.14 -19.66 -1.37
C PHE A 154 -5.06 -18.72 -1.92
N ILE A 155 -4.92 -17.56 -1.30
CA ILE A 155 -3.98 -16.52 -1.72
C ILE A 155 -2.94 -16.30 -0.63
N ILE A 156 -1.66 -16.24 -1.00
CA ILE A 156 -0.60 -15.73 -0.14
C ILE A 156 -0.33 -14.28 -0.55
N LYS A 157 -0.50 -13.35 0.39
CA LYS A 157 -0.23 -11.93 0.19
C LYS A 157 1.11 -11.56 0.80
N VAL A 158 1.95 -10.91 0.03
CA VAL A 158 3.21 -10.35 0.49
C VAL A 158 2.91 -9.03 1.18
N GLN A 159 3.36 -8.90 2.42
CA GLN A 159 3.18 -7.73 3.26
C GLN A 159 4.39 -6.80 3.13
N ASP A 160 4.06 -5.54 2.94
CA ASP A 160 4.99 -4.45 2.65
C ASP A 160 5.94 -4.16 3.83
N ILE A 161 7.21 -3.96 3.51
CA ILE A 161 8.23 -3.35 4.36
C ILE A 161 8.71 -2.10 3.63
N ASN A 162 8.79 -0.99 4.36
CA ASN A 162 9.28 0.26 3.80
C ASN A 162 10.77 0.19 3.47
N ASP A 163 11.10 -0.17 2.24
CA ASP A 163 12.46 -0.31 1.72
C ASP A 163 12.71 0.46 0.41
N ASN A 164 11.67 0.97 -0.26
CA ASN A 164 11.84 1.82 -1.43
C ASN A 164 11.93 3.31 -1.06
N PRO A 165 12.99 4.05 -1.40
CA PRO A 165 13.02 5.49 -1.14
C PRO A 165 12.12 6.27 -2.13
N PRO A 166 11.60 7.44 -1.73
CA PRO A 166 10.78 8.27 -2.60
C PRO A 166 11.60 8.84 -3.76
N GLN A 167 11.02 8.87 -4.96
CA GLN A 167 11.69 9.33 -6.17
C GLN A 167 10.88 10.41 -6.87
N PHE A 168 11.52 11.52 -7.22
CA PHE A 168 10.90 12.54 -8.06
C PHE A 168 10.59 11.99 -9.45
N VAL A 169 9.37 12.25 -9.93
CA VAL A 169 8.93 11.90 -11.28
C VAL A 169 9.37 13.00 -12.24
N GLY A 170 10.44 12.70 -12.97
CA GLY A 170 11.06 13.66 -13.87
C GLY A 170 12.03 14.60 -13.16
N GLY A 171 12.85 15.29 -13.96
CA GLY A 171 13.86 16.19 -13.45
C GLY A 171 14.96 16.46 -14.46
N PRO A 172 15.68 17.59 -14.34
CA PRO A 172 15.48 18.65 -13.35
C PRO A 172 14.20 19.47 -13.60
N PHE A 173 13.49 19.85 -12.53
CA PHE A 173 12.31 20.72 -12.63
C PHE A 173 12.74 22.16 -12.90
N ARG A 174 12.00 22.83 -13.79
CA ARG A 174 12.21 24.25 -14.11
C ARG A 174 10.89 24.98 -13.93
N GLY A 175 10.94 26.09 -13.22
CA GLY A 175 9.84 27.01 -13.06
C GLY A 175 10.31 28.42 -13.38
N SER A 176 9.43 29.23 -13.96
CA SER A 176 9.67 30.64 -14.20
C SER A 176 8.42 31.42 -13.81
N VAL A 177 8.60 32.43 -12.98
CA VAL A 177 7.53 33.31 -12.52
C VAL A 177 7.93 34.75 -12.80
N PRO A 178 7.02 35.59 -13.36
CA PRO A 178 7.26 37.02 -13.49
C PRO A 178 7.52 37.68 -12.13
N GLU A 179 8.45 38.63 -12.08
CA GLU A 179 8.86 39.29 -10.83
C GLU A 179 7.74 40.07 -10.12
N MET A 180 6.71 40.48 -10.87
CA MET A 180 5.55 41.22 -10.36
C MET A 180 4.29 40.35 -10.21
N SER A 181 4.45 39.03 -10.21
CA SER A 181 3.34 38.11 -9.95
C SER A 181 2.86 38.22 -8.49
N PRO A 182 1.54 38.10 -8.23
CA PRO A 182 1.01 38.14 -6.88
C PRO A 182 1.47 36.95 -6.03
N VAL A 183 1.51 37.13 -4.71
CA VAL A 183 1.71 36.04 -3.75
C VAL A 183 0.63 34.96 -3.95
N GLY A 184 1.03 33.70 -3.92
CA GLY A 184 0.22 32.54 -4.24
C GLY A 184 0.28 32.11 -5.72
N THR A 185 1.04 32.81 -6.58
CA THR A 185 1.22 32.38 -7.97
C THR A 185 1.98 31.05 -8.02
N SER A 186 1.39 30.04 -8.67
CA SER A 186 2.04 28.76 -8.97
C SER A 186 3.22 28.96 -9.93
N VAL A 187 4.37 28.41 -9.57
CA VAL A 187 5.64 28.53 -10.29
C VAL A 187 5.95 27.24 -11.05
N THR A 188 5.80 26.10 -10.39
CA THR A 188 6.02 24.77 -10.96
C THR A 188 5.39 23.71 -10.07
N ARG A 189 4.97 22.60 -10.68
CA ARG A 189 4.47 21.43 -9.95
C ARG A 189 5.54 20.35 -9.95
N VAL A 190 5.78 19.79 -8.77
CA VAL A 190 6.65 18.64 -8.58
C VAL A 190 5.82 17.42 -8.19
N THR A 191 6.24 16.26 -8.66
CA THR A 191 5.59 14.98 -8.37
C THR A 191 6.66 14.00 -7.96
N ALA A 192 6.35 13.13 -7.02
CA ALA A 192 7.19 12.05 -6.59
C ALA A 192 6.38 10.80 -6.31
N THR A 193 7.03 9.66 -6.45
CA THR A 193 6.43 8.34 -6.28
C THR A 193 7.23 7.54 -5.30
N ASP A 194 6.52 6.69 -4.57
CA ASP A 194 7.08 5.65 -3.75
C ASP A 194 6.54 4.30 -4.22
N ALA A 195 7.40 3.29 -4.27
CA ALA A 195 7.01 1.99 -4.79
C ALA A 195 6.29 1.12 -3.75
N ASP A 196 6.49 1.39 -2.46
CA ASP A 196 5.86 0.67 -1.34
C ASP A 196 4.32 0.73 -1.36
N ASP A 197 3.66 -0.06 -0.51
CA ASP A 197 2.20 -0.11 -0.39
C ASP A 197 1.59 1.20 0.16
N PRO A 198 0.73 1.91 -0.61
CA PRO A 198 0.00 3.07 -0.12
C PRO A 198 -1.20 2.71 0.77
N GLY A 199 -1.64 1.45 0.74
CA GLY A 199 -2.78 0.95 1.50
C GLY A 199 -2.44 0.62 2.96
N TYR A 200 -1.17 0.39 3.28
CA TYR A 200 -0.73 -0.02 4.60
C TYR A 200 0.22 0.99 5.26
N GLY A 201 -0.17 1.48 6.44
CA GLY A 201 0.68 2.36 7.24
C GLY A 201 1.01 3.69 6.55
N ASN A 202 2.30 4.05 6.56
CA ASN A 202 2.83 5.28 5.99
C ASN A 202 3.97 4.99 5.00
N SER A 203 4.16 3.75 4.55
CA SER A 203 5.30 3.34 3.71
C SER A 203 5.39 4.19 2.44
N ALA A 204 4.28 4.41 1.74
CA ALA A 204 4.23 5.28 0.56
C ALA A 204 3.70 6.70 0.81
N LYS A 205 3.58 7.16 2.06
CA LYS A 205 3.08 8.52 2.36
C LYS A 205 4.20 9.55 2.33
N LEU A 206 4.20 10.37 1.29
CA LEU A 206 5.22 11.38 1.05
C LEU A 206 4.91 12.69 1.76
N VAL A 207 5.97 13.44 2.07
CA VAL A 207 5.91 14.84 2.53
C VAL A 207 6.96 15.64 1.77
N TYR A 208 6.55 16.81 1.28
CA TYR A 208 7.41 17.71 0.50
C TYR A 208 7.87 18.88 1.37
N SER A 209 9.15 19.26 1.24
CA SER A 209 9.71 20.38 1.97
C SER A 209 10.78 21.13 1.17
N ILE A 210 10.85 22.44 1.40
CA ILE A 210 11.85 23.33 0.80
C ILE A 210 13.00 23.50 1.77
N LEU A 211 14.21 23.11 1.35
CA LEU A 211 15.44 23.32 2.12
C LEU A 211 16.03 24.72 1.96
N GLU A 212 16.05 25.23 0.73
CA GLU A 212 16.59 26.55 0.39
C GLU A 212 15.57 27.30 -0.47
N GLY A 213 15.48 28.62 -0.35
CA GLY A 213 14.51 29.44 -1.09
C GLY A 213 13.39 30.04 -0.23
N GLN A 214 13.35 29.70 1.06
CA GLN A 214 12.57 30.44 2.06
C GLN A 214 13.16 31.85 2.27
N PRO A 215 12.35 32.89 2.53
CA PRO A 215 10.87 32.89 2.64
C PRO A 215 10.15 33.19 1.31
N TYR A 216 10.85 33.13 0.16
CA TYR A 216 10.32 33.59 -1.13
C TYR A 216 9.32 32.63 -1.75
N PHE A 217 9.44 31.34 -1.45
CA PHE A 217 8.60 30.28 -2.01
C PHE A 217 8.05 29.36 -0.93
N SER A 218 6.84 28.87 -1.14
CA SER A 218 6.19 27.80 -0.38
C SER A 218 6.00 26.56 -1.22
N ILE A 219 5.78 25.44 -0.53
CA ILE A 219 5.33 24.20 -1.15
C ILE A 219 3.99 23.82 -0.54
N ASP A 220 2.97 23.83 -1.37
CA ASP A 220 1.63 23.42 -0.99
C ASP A 220 1.47 21.95 -1.38
N GLN A 221 1.37 21.09 -0.36
CA GLN A 221 1.21 19.66 -0.56
C GLN A 221 -0.27 19.32 -0.72
N TYR A 222 -0.61 18.70 -1.83
CA TYR A 222 -1.92 18.11 -2.06
C TYR A 222 -1.76 16.60 -1.96
N ASP A 223 -2.64 15.96 -1.18
CA ASP A 223 -2.88 14.50 -1.06
C ASP A 223 -1.69 13.52 -0.86
N GLY A 224 -0.44 13.97 -0.88
CA GLY A 224 0.74 13.09 -0.86
C GLY A 224 1.35 12.86 -2.23
N GLU A 225 0.65 13.10 -3.34
CA GLU A 225 1.12 12.70 -4.67
C GLU A 225 1.93 13.78 -5.37
N TRP A 226 1.55 15.05 -5.20
CA TRP A 226 2.22 16.17 -5.84
C TRP A 226 2.20 17.41 -4.96
N ALA A 227 3.11 18.33 -5.26
CA ALA A 227 3.18 19.60 -4.56
C ALA A 227 3.36 20.75 -5.53
N ASP A 228 2.71 21.87 -5.22
CA ASP A 228 2.80 23.09 -6.01
C ASP A 228 3.77 24.07 -5.36
N PHE A 229 4.71 24.57 -6.15
CA PHE A 229 5.68 25.55 -5.70
C PHE A 229 5.08 26.95 -5.91
N THR A 230 4.75 27.64 -4.83
CA THR A 230 4.02 28.91 -4.86
C THR A 230 4.91 30.06 -4.40
N LEU A 231 4.72 31.25 -4.97
CA LEU A 231 5.44 32.46 -4.54
C LEU A 231 4.85 32.98 -3.22
N LEU A 232 5.65 33.10 -2.16
CA LEU A 232 5.20 33.48 -0.82
C LEU A 232 5.57 34.93 -0.44
N HIS A 233 6.55 35.54 -1.13
CA HIS A 233 6.87 36.96 -0.92
C HIS A 233 7.27 37.70 -2.19
N THR A 234 6.67 38.88 -2.41
CA THR A 234 7.13 39.87 -3.38
C THR A 234 7.94 40.94 -2.65
N TYR A 235 9.27 40.85 -2.69
CA TYR A 235 10.08 42.06 -2.53
C TYR A 235 10.67 42.37 -3.90
N THR A 236 10.58 43.63 -4.30
CA THR A 236 11.31 44.17 -5.45
C THR A 236 12.74 43.64 -5.37
N LEU A 237 13.17 42.93 -6.40
CA LEU A 237 14.51 42.37 -6.56
C LEU A 237 15.52 43.51 -6.84
N THR A 238 15.55 44.55 -6.01
CA THR A 238 16.43 45.72 -6.20
C THR A 238 17.84 45.52 -5.64
N HIS A 239 18.15 44.37 -5.04
CA HIS A 239 19.52 44.06 -4.62
C HIS A 239 19.85 42.59 -4.81
N PHE A 240 19.96 42.11 -6.06
CA PHE A 240 20.89 41.03 -6.45
C PHE A 240 20.98 40.83 -7.98
N LEU A 241 20.90 41.89 -8.79
CA LEU A 241 21.19 41.81 -10.23
C LEU A 241 22.06 42.98 -10.70
N THR A 242 23.31 43.02 -10.22
CA THR A 242 24.38 43.73 -10.93
C THR A 242 25.54 42.79 -11.21
N LYS A 243 25.33 41.77 -12.05
CA LYS A 243 26.36 41.39 -13.04
C LYS A 243 25.70 40.95 -14.35
N PRO A 244 25.95 41.67 -15.46
CA PRO A 244 25.57 41.21 -16.78
C PRO A 244 26.62 40.21 -17.26
N ARG A 245 26.18 39.08 -17.80
CA ARG A 245 26.67 38.45 -19.04
C ARG A 245 26.23 37.00 -19.09
N TRP A 246 25.65 36.67 -20.24
CA TRP A 246 25.40 35.33 -20.74
C TRP A 246 26.56 34.38 -20.45
N SER A 247 26.27 33.25 -19.80
CA SER A 247 27.02 32.01 -19.99
C SER A 247 26.18 30.82 -19.58
N CYS A 248 25.82 30.01 -20.58
CA CYS A 248 25.56 28.58 -20.45
C CYS A 248 26.69 27.95 -19.60
N ILE A 249 26.36 27.19 -18.56
CA ILE A 249 27.18 26.08 -18.01
C ILE A 249 26.28 25.15 -17.17
N SER A 250 26.26 23.92 -17.65
CA SER A 250 25.93 22.60 -17.10
C SER A 250 25.61 22.38 -15.61
N LYS A 251 24.53 21.59 -15.41
CA LYS A 251 24.52 20.24 -14.78
C LYS A 251 24.96 20.09 -13.32
N ILE A 252 24.05 19.62 -12.47
CA ILE A 252 24.31 18.97 -11.16
C ILE A 252 23.19 17.91 -11.01
N LEU A 253 23.48 16.62 -11.19
CA LEU A 253 23.90 15.63 -10.17
C LEU A 253 22.88 15.50 -9.03
#